data_AF-A0A831SN89-F1
#
_entry.id   AF-A0A831SN89-F1
#
_cell.length_a   1.000
_cell.length_b   1.000
_cell.length_c   1.000
_cell.angle_alpha   90.00
_cell.angle_beta   90.00
_cell.angle_gamma   90.00
#
_symmetry.space_group_name_H-M   'P 1'
#
loop_
_entity.id
_entity.type
_entity.pdbx_description
1 polymer ?
#
loop_
_entity_poly.entity_id
_entity_poly.type
_entity_poly.pdbx_seq_one_letter_code
_entity_poly.pdbx_strand_id
1 'polypeptide(L)'
;MKRLLKKVVELKKANVKRIISRRIEEFKKLRKSSNSKLFNELCFCVLTANFSAGRSMKIQNEIGNGFLVLPKTNLAEKLKKYGHRFPNKRAEYIVDARVYKNSIKSIINSVSYTHLKDELLGTSF
;
A
#
# COMPACT_ATOMS: atom_id res chain seq x y z
N MET A 1 19.30 -11.56 -20.78
CA MET A 1 18.12 -12.32 -20.27
C MET A 1 18.48 -13.62 -19.53
N LYS A 2 19.22 -14.56 -20.15
CA LYS A 2 19.53 -15.90 -19.57
C LYS A 2 20.13 -15.86 -18.15
N ARG A 3 21.05 -14.92 -17.87
CA ARG A 3 21.67 -14.73 -16.54
C ARG A 3 20.66 -14.34 -15.45
N LEU A 4 19.67 -13.52 -15.77
CA LEU A 4 18.63 -13.10 -14.81
C LEU A 4 17.73 -14.29 -14.47
N LEU A 5 17.26 -15.02 -15.50
CA LEU A 5 16.43 -16.21 -15.32
C LEU A 5 17.11 -17.25 -14.44
N LYS A 6 18.40 -17.51 -14.66
CA LYS A 6 19.18 -18.44 -13.81
C LYS A 6 19.16 -18.00 -12.34
N LYS A 7 19.45 -16.73 -12.06
CA LYS A 7 19.40 -16.17 -10.69
C LYS A 7 18.01 -16.27 -10.05
N VAL A 8 16.94 -16.00 -10.81
CA VAL A 8 15.56 -16.12 -10.32
C VAL A 8 15.23 -17.57 -9.96
N VAL A 9 15.62 -18.53 -10.81
CA VAL A 9 15.42 -19.97 -10.56
C VAL A 9 16.19 -20.44 -9.32
N GLU A 10 17.41 -19.95 -9.11
CA GLU A 10 18.20 -20.24 -7.91
C GLU A 10 17.51 -19.70 -6.65
N LEU A 11 17.03 -18.46 -6.67
CA LEU A 11 16.29 -17.86 -5.54
C LEU A 11 14.99 -18.62 -5.22
N LYS A 12 14.35 -19.25 -6.21
CA LYS A 12 13.16 -20.10 -6.00
C LYS A 12 13.48 -21.40 -5.24
N LYS A 13 14.73 -21.85 -5.18
CA LYS A 13 15.13 -23.05 -4.43
C LYS A 13 15.67 -22.73 -3.03
N ALA A 14 16.00 -21.47 -2.78
CA ALA A 14 16.60 -21.02 -1.54
C ALA A 14 15.56 -20.61 -0.47
N ASN A 15 16.05 -20.23 0.71
CA ASN A 15 15.27 -19.63 1.81
C ASN A 15 14.38 -18.46 1.35
N VAL A 16 14.78 -17.76 0.28
CA VAL A 16 14.01 -16.67 -0.34
C VAL A 16 12.61 -17.12 -0.77
N LYS A 17 12.43 -18.34 -1.30
CA LYS A 17 11.09 -18.88 -1.64
C LYS A 17 10.18 -18.87 -0.43
N ARG A 18 10.65 -19.34 0.73
CA ARG A 18 9.87 -19.40 1.96
C ARG A 18 9.45 -18.00 2.43
N ILE A 19 10.36 -17.03 2.37
CA ILE A 19 10.08 -15.63 2.74
C ILE A 19 9.00 -15.06 1.81
N ILE A 20 9.13 -15.24 0.49
CA ILE A 20 8.15 -14.77 -0.49
C ILE A 20 6.80 -15.45 -0.29
N SER A 21 6.77 -16.78 -0.16
CA SER A 21 5.52 -17.54 0.08
C SER A 21 4.79 -17.04 1.32
N ARG A 22 5.50 -16.77 2.41
CA ARG A 22 4.91 -16.17 3.62
C ARG A 22 4.31 -14.80 3.35
N ARG A 23 5.02 -13.91 2.64
CA ARG A 23 4.50 -12.57 2.29
C ARG A 23 3.26 -12.66 1.39
N ILE A 24 3.22 -13.59 0.46
CA ILE A 24 2.03 -13.83 -0.38
C ILE A 24 0.82 -14.26 0.47
N GLU A 25 1.01 -15.14 1.45
CA GLU A 25 -0.06 -15.53 2.38
C GLU A 25 -0.52 -14.36 3.27
N GLU A 26 0.39 -13.48 3.69
CA GLU A 26 0.04 -12.24 4.41
C GLU A 26 -0.89 -11.35 3.57
N PHE A 27 -0.60 -11.16 2.27
CA PHE A 27 -1.47 -10.41 1.37
C PHE A 27 -2.84 -11.09 1.13
N LYS A 28 -2.87 -12.41 1.00
CA LYS A 28 -4.14 -13.16 0.88
C LYS A 28 -5.03 -12.98 2.12
N LYS A 29 -4.43 -13.01 3.31
CA LYS A 29 -5.14 -12.74 4.57
C LYS A 29 -5.62 -11.29 4.65
N LEU A 30 -4.80 -10.34 4.21
CA LEU A 30 -5.15 -8.92 4.17
C LEU A 30 -6.40 -8.67 3.31
N ARG A 31 -6.52 -9.32 2.14
CA ARG A 31 -7.72 -9.21 1.27
C ARG A 31 -9.03 -9.56 2.01
N LYS A 32 -8.98 -10.49 2.97
CA LYS A 32 -10.15 -10.92 3.75
C LYS A 32 -10.43 -10.03 4.97
N SER A 33 -9.56 -9.07 5.26
CA SER A 33 -9.63 -8.23 6.46
C SER A 33 -10.71 -7.15 6.42
N SER A 34 -10.73 -6.26 7.42
CA SER A 34 -11.68 -5.16 7.51
C SER A 34 -11.35 -4.02 6.54
N ASN A 35 -12.35 -3.19 6.23
CA ASN A 35 -12.14 -1.98 5.43
C ASN A 35 -11.02 -1.08 5.98
N SER A 36 -10.96 -0.91 7.31
CA SER A 36 -9.91 -0.13 7.99
C SER A 36 -8.50 -0.68 7.71
N LYS A 37 -8.30 -2.01 7.77
CA LYS A 37 -7.00 -2.61 7.44
C LYS A 37 -6.63 -2.45 5.97
N LEU A 38 -7.59 -2.63 5.07
CA LEU A 38 -7.38 -2.40 3.64
C LEU A 38 -7.07 -0.93 3.32
N PHE A 39 -7.75 0.00 3.98
CA PHE A 39 -7.50 1.43 3.83
C PHE A 39 -6.12 1.83 4.36
N ASN A 40 -5.67 1.26 5.48
CA ASN A 40 -4.30 1.46 5.96
C ASN A 40 -3.25 0.96 4.97
N GLU A 41 -3.55 -0.11 4.21
CA GLU A 41 -2.66 -0.58 3.13
C GLU A 41 -2.67 0.35 1.92
N LEU A 42 -3.84 0.88 1.53
CA LEU A 42 -3.93 1.91 0.51
C LEU A 42 -3.07 3.13 0.89
N CYS A 43 -3.13 3.57 2.15
CA CYS A 43 -2.30 4.67 2.65
C CYS A 43 -0.81 4.33 2.57
N PHE A 44 -0.42 3.10 2.89
CA PHE A 44 0.96 2.65 2.70
C PHE A 44 1.41 2.77 1.24
N CYS A 45 0.58 2.35 0.27
CA CYS A 45 0.85 2.50 -1.16
C CYS A 45 0.98 3.97 -1.60
N VAL A 46 0.10 4.85 -1.10
CA VAL A 46 0.17 6.30 -1.38
C VAL A 46 1.50 6.88 -0.86
N LEU A 47 1.96 6.45 0.31
CA LEU A 47 3.22 6.90 0.89
C LEU A 47 4.44 6.35 0.18
N THR A 48 4.42 5.11 -0.32
CA THR A 48 5.57 4.49 -0.98
C THR A 48 5.84 5.04 -2.38
N ALA A 49 4.89 5.72 -3.01
CA ALA A 49 5.12 6.37 -4.30
C ALA A 49 6.29 7.37 -4.20
N ASN A 50 7.39 7.07 -4.89
CA ASN A 50 8.66 7.77 -4.78
C ASN A 50 9.14 7.91 -3.32
N PHE A 51 9.06 6.84 -2.52
CA PHE A 51 9.61 6.78 -1.16
C PHE A 51 9.96 5.35 -0.76
N SER A 52 10.81 5.16 0.25
CA SER A 52 11.27 3.81 0.61
C SER A 52 10.16 3.01 1.32
N ALA A 53 9.94 1.77 0.90
CA ALA A 53 9.03 0.84 1.56
C ALA A 53 9.33 0.68 3.06
N GLY A 54 10.61 0.60 3.43
CA GLY A 54 11.06 0.51 4.83
C GLY A 54 10.57 1.67 5.70
N ARG A 55 10.73 2.91 5.23
CA ARG A 55 10.26 4.09 5.98
C ARG A 55 8.74 4.24 5.94
N SER A 56 8.08 3.89 4.83
CA SER A 56 6.61 3.86 4.77
C SER A 56 6.03 2.85 5.76
N MET A 57 6.65 1.67 5.93
CA MET A 57 6.24 0.69 6.94
C MET A 57 6.38 1.26 8.35
N LYS A 58 7.48 1.98 8.66
CA LYS A 58 7.63 2.67 9.95
C LYS A 58 6.50 3.69 10.17
N ILE A 59 6.21 4.53 9.18
CA ILE A 59 5.11 5.50 9.25
C ILE A 59 3.76 4.79 9.45
N GLN A 60 3.51 3.69 8.72
CA GLN A 60 2.27 2.94 8.82
C GLN A 60 2.07 2.36 10.23
N ASN A 61 3.12 1.81 10.84
CA ASN A 61 3.08 1.29 12.21
C ASN A 61 2.81 2.38 13.26
N GLU A 62 3.39 3.56 13.06
CA GLU A 62 3.30 4.68 14.01
C GLU A 62 1.97 5.46 13.90
N ILE A 63 1.42 5.57 12.69
CA ILE A 63 0.15 6.29 12.46
C ILE A 63 -1.04 5.35 12.62
N GLY A 64 -0.96 4.13 12.08
CA GLY A 64 -2.03 3.14 12.12
C GLY A 64 -3.39 3.71 11.72
N ASN A 65 -4.41 3.50 12.54
CA ASN A 65 -5.77 4.02 12.32
C ASN A 65 -5.86 5.55 12.33
N GLY A 66 -4.79 6.26 12.68
CA GLY A 66 -4.69 7.70 12.46
C GLY A 66 -4.94 8.11 11.00
N PHE A 67 -4.65 7.25 10.02
CA PHE A 67 -4.97 7.52 8.61
C PHE A 67 -6.48 7.70 8.36
N LEU A 68 -7.33 7.09 9.17
CA LEU A 68 -8.79 7.12 9.03
C LEU A 68 -9.43 8.39 9.62
N VAL A 69 -8.76 9.03 10.60
CA VAL A 69 -9.39 10.03 11.47
C VAL A 69 -8.61 11.34 11.60
N LEU A 70 -7.27 11.33 11.52
CA LEU A 70 -6.48 12.53 11.82
C LEU A 70 -6.79 13.65 10.82
N PRO A 71 -6.91 14.91 11.26
CA PRO A 71 -7.00 16.04 10.35
C PRO A 71 -5.80 16.09 9.38
N LYS A 72 -5.99 16.70 8.20
CA LYS A 72 -4.94 16.82 7.16
C LYS A 72 -3.65 17.41 7.71
N THR A 73 -3.75 18.46 8.54
CA THR A 73 -2.63 19.15 9.19
C THR A 73 -1.84 18.20 10.09
N ASN A 74 -2.50 17.52 11.03
CA ASN A 74 -1.88 16.60 11.97
C ASN A 74 -1.25 15.40 11.24
N LEU A 75 -1.88 14.93 10.16
CA LEU A 75 -1.33 13.88 9.33
C LEU A 75 -0.05 14.35 8.62
N ALA A 76 -0.06 15.54 8.02
CA ALA A 76 1.11 16.12 7.37
C ALA A 76 2.27 16.32 8.35
N GLU A 77 2.01 16.80 9.57
CA GLU A 77 3.01 16.94 10.62
C GLU A 77 3.65 15.61 11.00
N LYS A 78 2.84 14.55 11.22
CA LYS A 78 3.37 13.21 11.48
C LYS A 78 4.21 12.72 10.30
N LEU A 79 3.75 12.87 9.06
CA LEU A 79 4.53 12.48 7.87
C LEU A 79 5.86 13.23 7.80
N LYS A 80 5.86 14.53 8.10
CA LYS A 80 7.08 15.36 8.15
C LYS A 80 8.02 14.89 9.26
N LYS A 81 7.51 14.58 10.45
CA LYS A 81 8.29 14.07 11.60
C LYS A 81 9.04 12.78 11.27
N TYR A 82 8.43 11.87 10.50
CA TYR A 82 9.10 10.65 10.03
C TYR A 82 9.92 10.85 8.74
N GLY A 83 10.04 12.10 8.28
CA GLY A 83 10.90 12.55 7.19
C GLY A 83 10.40 12.16 5.80
N HIS A 84 9.08 12.10 5.60
CA HIS A 84 8.50 11.98 4.28
C HIS A 84 8.77 13.26 3.45
N ARG A 85 9.17 13.11 2.18
CA ARG A 85 9.59 14.24 1.31
C ARG A 85 8.45 15.17 0.90
N PHE A 86 7.24 14.62 0.80
CA PHE A 86 6.03 15.35 0.36
C PHE A 86 4.89 15.22 1.38
N PRO A 87 5.05 15.70 2.62
CA PRO A 87 4.11 15.42 3.71
C PRO A 87 2.71 16.00 3.45
N ASN A 88 2.64 17.24 2.97
CA ASN A 88 1.37 17.93 2.71
C ASN A 88 0.56 17.24 1.62
N LYS A 89 1.19 16.95 0.47
CA LYS A 89 0.48 16.35 -0.67
C LYS A 89 0.06 14.90 -0.39
N ARG A 90 0.88 14.11 0.33
CA ARG A 90 0.47 12.76 0.74
C ARG A 90 -0.64 12.78 1.78
N ALA A 91 -0.62 13.71 2.73
CA ALA A 91 -1.71 13.86 3.69
C ALA A 91 -3.03 14.22 2.99
N GLU A 92 -2.98 15.10 2.00
CA GLU A 92 -4.13 15.44 1.14
C GLU A 92 -4.70 14.21 0.43
N TYR A 93 -3.88 13.46 -0.31
CA TYR A 93 -4.33 12.25 -0.98
C TYR A 93 -4.95 11.22 -0.02
N ILE A 94 -4.38 11.04 1.17
CA ILE A 94 -4.93 10.13 2.18
C ILE A 94 -6.30 10.62 2.66
N VAL A 95 -6.44 11.92 2.92
CA VAL A 95 -7.71 12.51 3.38
C VAL A 95 -8.78 12.40 2.29
N ASP A 96 -8.45 12.72 1.04
CA ASP A 96 -9.36 12.63 -0.10
C ASP A 96 -9.83 11.19 -0.31
N ALA A 97 -8.93 10.22 -0.17
CA ALA A 97 -9.26 8.80 -0.30
C ALA A 97 -10.23 8.28 0.78
N ARG A 98 -10.45 9.01 1.89
CA ARG A 98 -11.34 8.57 2.99
C ARG A 98 -12.78 8.34 2.56
N VAL A 99 -13.22 8.91 1.44
CA VAL A 99 -14.55 8.63 0.86
C VAL A 99 -14.75 7.13 0.62
N TYR A 100 -13.68 6.38 0.36
CA TYR A 100 -13.71 4.93 0.12
C TYR A 100 -13.48 4.10 1.39
N LYS A 101 -13.22 4.71 2.55
CA LYS A 101 -12.76 3.98 3.75
C LYS A 101 -13.73 2.93 4.27
N ASN A 102 -15.01 3.01 3.93
CA ASN A 102 -16.06 2.06 4.33
C ASN A 102 -16.46 1.09 3.21
N SER A 103 -16.07 1.36 1.97
CA SER A 103 -16.46 0.60 0.78
C SER A 103 -15.30 -0.08 0.06
N ILE A 104 -14.04 0.20 0.44
CA ILE A 104 -12.82 -0.30 -0.22
C ILE A 104 -12.79 -1.83 -0.37
N LYS A 105 -13.31 -2.58 0.59
CA LYS A 105 -13.40 -4.04 0.49
C LYS A 105 -14.36 -4.48 -0.61
N SER A 106 -15.48 -3.78 -0.77
CA SER A 106 -16.43 -4.04 -1.85
C SER A 106 -15.77 -3.75 -3.19
N ILE A 107 -15.12 -2.58 -3.32
CA ILE A 107 -14.40 -2.16 -4.53
C ILE A 107 -13.34 -3.21 -4.94
N ILE A 108 -12.51 -3.66 -4.00
CA ILE A 108 -11.46 -4.68 -4.30
C ILE A 108 -12.07 -6.02 -4.75
N ASN A 109 -13.29 -6.34 -4.32
CA ASN A 109 -13.95 -7.60 -4.66
C ASN A 109 -14.85 -7.51 -5.90
N SER A 110 -15.39 -6.33 -6.21
CA SER A 110 -16.24 -6.10 -7.38
C SER A 110 -15.44 -6.02 -8.68
N VAL A 111 -14.15 -5.68 -8.60
CA VAL A 111 -13.33 -5.49 -9.80
C VAL A 111 -12.69 -6.82 -10.22
N SER A 112 -13.05 -7.31 -11.41
CA SER A 112 -12.29 -8.34 -12.13
C SER A 112 -10.91 -7.78 -12.47
N TYR A 113 -9.84 -8.57 -12.31
CA TYR A 113 -8.43 -8.14 -12.39
C TYR A 113 -8.07 -7.31 -13.65
N THR A 114 -8.87 -7.40 -14.70
CA THR A 114 -8.73 -6.66 -15.96
C THR A 114 -9.08 -5.17 -15.88
N HIS A 115 -9.92 -4.71 -14.94
CA HIS A 115 -10.43 -3.32 -14.91
C HIS A 115 -9.76 -2.41 -13.84
N LEU A 116 -9.00 -2.98 -12.88
CA LEU A 116 -8.37 -2.21 -11.78
C LEU A 116 -7.29 -1.22 -12.24
N LYS A 117 -6.63 -1.48 -13.37
CA LYS A 117 -5.59 -0.57 -13.88
C LYS A 117 -6.18 0.70 -14.46
N ASP A 118 -7.30 0.58 -15.18
CA ASP A 118 -7.87 1.68 -15.94
C ASP A 118 -8.62 2.64 -15.03
N GLU A 119 -9.29 2.11 -14.00
CA GLU A 119 -10.13 2.89 -13.07
C GLU A 119 -9.31 3.64 -11.99
N LEU A 120 -8.14 3.12 -11.59
CA LEU A 120 -7.26 3.76 -10.59
C LEU A 120 -6.19 4.69 -11.19
N LEU A 121 -5.85 4.54 -12.47
CA LEU A 121 -4.78 5.31 -13.12
C LEU A 121 -5.24 6.24 -14.24
N GLY A 122 -6.51 6.21 -14.64
CA GLY A 122 -7.05 7.16 -15.61
C GLY A 122 -6.30 7.15 -16.94
N THR A 123 -5.83 5.99 -17.39
CA THR A 123 -5.14 5.85 -18.68
C THR A 123 -5.66 4.63 -19.42
N SER A 124 -6.54 4.89 -20.38
CA SER A 124 -6.66 4.06 -21.58
C SER A 124 -5.30 4.09 -22.29
N PHE A 125 -4.67 2.93 -22.43
CA PHE A 125 -3.64 2.72 -23.45
C PHE A 125 -4.30 2.17 -24.72
#